data_AF-A0A7X7F3Q4-F1
#
_entry.id   AF-A0A7X7F3Q4-F1
#
_cell.length_a   1.000
_cell.length_b   1.000
_cell.length_c   1.000
_cell.angle_alpha   90.00
_cell.angle_beta   90.00
_cell.angle_gamma   90.00
#
_symmetry.space_group_name_H-M   'P 1'
#
loop_
_entity.id
_entity.type
_entity.pdbx_description
1 polymer ?
#
loop_
_entity_poly.entity_id
_entity_poly.type
_entity_poly.pdbx_seq_one_letter_code
_entity_poly.pdbx_strand_id
1 'polypeptide(L)'
;MDVFNQTVAVKDIQSLNHFIREHMLESKPWNERVSSLLEHFTQLSEAHQSLVRVRRQAELLGPIAQVGTTYRKQASQLGHFQRLLDAADSFFRHKSVELLTPTCESLRVNLTGIVERKRRLGQELAERQEEARRLKNEIEQAGGERLREIPLLIRTHEAHLTGKRQASRRYHDAIGESEIAEEVFDQAAFAAIQAKIPTVLGDLTRQIVEQTGERDGLVVKRGDIRINLRNDEAEIMSLAQRQGNLPEWMVSLRGTLCADLGLSERDLPFAAEIISVDPDHRAWEASIEMVLRGFALSLLVPQRYYHVVSCHVDNHRLADGSGRGQRLVYLRVGQRSGAPSRLPLHGQSLLRKLRFRDGHSLLPWVKVELEERFDFFCCDTLEEFQQAEGLALTRNRHVKYRGSRHEKDDRERSAATLETSSSVGITAKSVATLRTRSSGSASKRAN
;
A
#
# COMPACT_ATOMS: atom_id res chain seq x y z
N MET A 1 -67.03 -146.08 -99.46
CA MET A 1 -67.99 -147.08 -98.96
C MET A 1 -69.26 -147.01 -99.82
N ASP A 2 -69.11 -147.33 -101.12
CA ASP A 2 -70.15 -147.15 -102.17
C ASP A 2 -70.70 -148.48 -102.72
N VAL A 3 -70.84 -149.53 -101.92
CA VAL A 3 -71.22 -150.86 -102.48
C VAL A 3 -72.31 -151.61 -101.70
N PHE A 4 -72.77 -151.14 -100.53
CA PHE A 4 -73.69 -151.93 -99.70
C PHE A 4 -75.01 -151.28 -99.25
N ASN A 5 -75.39 -150.10 -99.79
CA ASN A 5 -76.68 -149.48 -99.47
C ASN A 5 -77.60 -149.25 -100.69
N GLN A 6 -77.51 -150.12 -101.71
CA GLN A 6 -78.61 -150.32 -102.65
C GLN A 6 -79.45 -151.53 -102.23
N THR A 7 -80.72 -151.29 -101.89
CA THR A 7 -81.79 -152.30 -101.90
C THR A 7 -83.08 -151.54 -102.25
N VAL A 8 -83.43 -151.40 -103.53
CA VAL A 8 -84.24 -152.32 -104.36
C VAL A 8 -85.68 -152.47 -103.87
N ALA A 9 -86.62 -151.92 -104.66
CA ALA A 9 -88.00 -152.40 -104.87
C ALA A 9 -88.63 -151.59 -106.03
N VAL A 10 -88.16 -151.69 -107.28
CA VAL A 10 -88.59 -152.64 -108.33
C VAL A 10 -90.08 -152.98 -108.31
N LYS A 11 -90.87 -152.22 -109.11
CA LYS A 11 -91.96 -152.73 -109.95
C LYS A 11 -92.41 -151.68 -110.98
N ASP A 12 -91.73 -151.60 -112.13
CA ASP A 12 -92.35 -151.55 -113.46
C ASP A 12 -91.30 -151.65 -114.58
N ILE A 13 -91.74 -152.17 -115.72
CA ILE A 13 -90.96 -152.85 -116.77
C ILE A 13 -90.33 -151.84 -117.74
N GLN A 14 -88.98 -151.76 -117.79
CA GLN A 14 -88.09 -151.49 -118.94
C GLN A 14 -86.67 -151.04 -118.46
N SER A 15 -85.76 -151.96 -118.08
CA SER A 15 -84.28 -151.79 -118.10
C SER A 15 -83.56 -152.81 -117.19
N LEU A 16 -83.24 -153.99 -117.71
CA LEU A 16 -82.33 -154.96 -117.05
C LEU A 16 -80.94 -155.01 -117.72
N ASN A 17 -80.87 -154.68 -119.02
CA ASN A 17 -79.63 -154.71 -119.79
C ASN A 17 -78.62 -153.60 -119.44
N HIS A 18 -79.05 -152.49 -118.81
CA HIS A 18 -78.12 -151.40 -118.43
C HIS A 18 -77.38 -151.68 -117.11
N PHE A 19 -78.04 -152.32 -116.13
CA PHE A 19 -77.48 -152.53 -114.79
C PHE A 19 -76.34 -153.55 -114.76
N ILE A 20 -76.45 -154.64 -115.53
CA ILE A 20 -75.41 -155.70 -115.55
C ILE A 20 -74.15 -155.23 -116.28
N ARG A 21 -74.28 -154.32 -117.27
CA ARG A 21 -73.15 -153.80 -118.04
C ARG A 21 -72.21 -152.93 -117.21
N GLU A 22 -72.74 -152.24 -116.19
CA GLU A 22 -71.99 -151.24 -115.41
C GLU A 22 -71.38 -151.78 -114.11
N HIS A 23 -72.00 -152.80 -113.49
CA HIS A 23 -71.62 -153.21 -112.13
C HIS A 23 -70.85 -154.53 -112.00
N MET A 24 -70.91 -155.45 -112.97
CA MET A 24 -70.36 -156.80 -112.82
C MET A 24 -69.28 -157.22 -113.84
N LEU A 25 -69.04 -156.45 -114.91
CA LEU A 25 -68.14 -156.89 -115.99
C LEU A 25 -66.92 -155.98 -116.22
N GLU A 26 -66.81 -154.83 -115.56
CA GLU A 26 -65.62 -153.97 -115.66
C GLU A 26 -64.68 -154.15 -114.46
N SER A 27 -63.39 -154.35 -114.76
CA SER A 27 -62.30 -154.43 -113.79
C SER A 27 -62.17 -153.12 -112.99
N LYS A 28 -62.51 -153.13 -111.69
CA LYS A 28 -62.34 -151.96 -110.80
C LYS A 28 -60.89 -151.84 -110.27
N PRO A 29 -60.29 -150.64 -110.23
CA PRO A 29 -58.89 -150.44 -109.87
C PRO A 29 -58.68 -150.29 -108.34
N TRP A 30 -58.47 -151.39 -107.61
CA TRP A 30 -58.23 -151.36 -106.16
C TRP A 30 -56.90 -150.71 -105.73
N ASN A 31 -55.91 -150.72 -106.63
CA ASN A 31 -54.61 -150.11 -106.38
C ASN A 31 -54.75 -148.60 -106.12
N GLU A 32 -55.63 -147.92 -106.86
CA GLU A 32 -55.85 -146.46 -106.72
C GLU A 32 -56.35 -146.07 -105.32
N ARG A 33 -57.15 -146.91 -104.66
CA ARG A 33 -57.67 -146.63 -103.31
C ARG A 33 -56.60 -146.76 -102.21
N VAL A 34 -55.68 -147.71 -102.32
CA VAL A 34 -54.59 -147.87 -101.36
C VAL A 34 -53.58 -146.74 -101.54
N SER A 35 -53.30 -146.35 -102.78
CA SER A 35 -52.50 -145.16 -103.10
C SER A 35 -53.07 -143.92 -102.43
N SER A 36 -54.38 -143.68 -102.55
CA SER A 36 -55.05 -142.52 -101.96
C SER A 36 -54.96 -142.49 -100.42
N LEU A 37 -54.98 -143.65 -99.75
CA LEU A 37 -54.91 -143.72 -98.28
C LEU A 37 -53.49 -143.50 -97.76
N LEU A 38 -52.48 -144.03 -98.46
CA LEU A 38 -51.08 -143.72 -98.18
C LEU A 38 -50.78 -142.24 -98.43
N GLU A 39 -51.33 -141.66 -99.49
CA GLU A 39 -51.22 -140.23 -99.81
C GLU A 39 -51.84 -139.35 -98.73
N HIS A 40 -53.02 -139.72 -98.22
CA HIS A 40 -53.63 -139.04 -97.06
C HIS A 40 -52.79 -139.16 -95.78
N PHE A 41 -52.18 -140.31 -95.50
CA PHE A 41 -51.31 -140.45 -94.33
C PHE A 41 -50.04 -139.60 -94.47
N THR A 42 -49.44 -139.54 -95.66
CA THR A 42 -48.30 -138.66 -95.92
C THR A 42 -48.67 -137.18 -95.75
N GLN A 43 -49.84 -136.76 -96.27
CA GLN A 43 -50.34 -135.39 -96.08
C GLN A 43 -50.57 -135.06 -94.60
N LEU A 44 -51.13 -135.99 -93.81
CA LEU A 44 -51.36 -135.77 -92.38
C LEU A 44 -50.04 -135.71 -91.58
N SER A 45 -49.07 -136.55 -91.94
CA SER A 45 -47.76 -136.58 -91.30
C SER A 45 -46.95 -135.31 -91.61
N GLU A 46 -47.00 -134.82 -92.86
CA GLU A 46 -46.44 -133.52 -93.25
C GLU A 46 -47.11 -132.35 -92.52
N ALA A 47 -48.44 -132.35 -92.42
CA ALA A 47 -49.18 -131.34 -91.67
C ALA A 47 -48.81 -131.34 -90.18
N HIS A 48 -48.64 -132.53 -89.57
CA HIS A 48 -48.19 -132.64 -88.18
C HIS A 48 -46.75 -132.12 -88.00
N GLN A 49 -45.82 -132.50 -88.88
CA GLN A 49 -44.44 -132.01 -88.84
C GLN A 49 -44.37 -130.49 -89.02
N SER A 50 -45.21 -129.94 -89.91
CA SER A 50 -45.36 -128.48 -90.09
C SER A 50 -45.84 -127.80 -88.81
N LEU A 51 -46.87 -128.33 -88.14
CA LEU A 51 -47.36 -127.83 -86.85
C LEU A 51 -46.30 -127.87 -85.75
N VAL A 52 -45.51 -128.95 -85.65
CA VAL A 52 -44.41 -129.05 -84.68
C VAL A 52 -43.32 -128.04 -84.99
N ARG A 53 -43.01 -127.82 -86.28
CA ARG A 53 -42.05 -126.81 -86.73
C ARG A 53 -42.52 -125.40 -86.38
N VAL A 54 -43.79 -125.07 -86.65
CA VAL A 54 -44.39 -123.78 -86.30
C VAL A 54 -44.42 -123.57 -84.78
N ARG A 55 -44.74 -124.61 -84.00
CA ARG A 55 -44.72 -124.54 -82.53
C ARG A 55 -43.30 -124.29 -82.00
N ARG A 56 -42.30 -125.03 -82.47
CA ARG A 56 -40.89 -124.78 -82.11
C ARG A 56 -40.43 -123.38 -82.53
N GLN A 57 -40.87 -122.90 -83.69
CA GLN A 57 -40.58 -121.54 -84.14
C GLN A 57 -41.21 -120.49 -83.21
N ALA A 58 -42.44 -120.70 -82.75
CA ALA A 58 -43.09 -119.82 -81.78
C ALA A 58 -42.39 -119.85 -80.41
N GLU A 59 -42.00 -121.04 -79.92
CA GLU A 59 -41.25 -121.20 -78.67
C GLU A 59 -39.89 -120.50 -78.72
N LEU A 60 -39.16 -120.61 -79.84
CA LEU A 60 -37.87 -119.93 -80.05
C LEU A 60 -38.01 -118.40 -80.23
N LEU A 61 -39.08 -117.94 -80.88
CA LEU A 61 -39.31 -116.50 -81.11
C LEU A 61 -39.94 -115.76 -79.91
N GLY A 62 -40.60 -116.48 -78.99
CA GLY A 62 -41.26 -115.89 -77.81
C GLY A 62 -40.33 -115.03 -76.95
N PRO A 63 -39.16 -115.53 -76.52
CA PRO A 63 -38.19 -114.74 -75.76
C PRO A 63 -37.66 -113.53 -76.54
N ILE A 64 -37.42 -113.67 -77.85
CA ILE A 64 -36.96 -112.58 -78.71
C ILE A 64 -38.01 -111.46 -78.79
N ALA A 65 -39.30 -111.83 -78.90
CA ALA A 65 -40.39 -110.86 -78.90
C ALA A 65 -40.49 -110.10 -77.56
N GLN A 66 -40.33 -110.79 -76.43
CA GLN A 66 -40.31 -110.17 -75.09
C GLN A 66 -39.11 -109.22 -74.91
N VAL A 67 -37.91 -109.63 -75.31
CA VAL A 67 -36.73 -108.76 -75.28
C VAL A 67 -36.91 -107.56 -76.23
N GLY A 68 -37.58 -107.76 -77.36
CA GLY A 68 -37.90 -106.70 -78.32
C GLY A 68 -38.90 -105.67 -77.78
N THR A 69 -39.86 -106.06 -76.92
CA THR A 69 -40.75 -105.10 -76.25
C THR A 69 -40.03 -104.32 -75.16
N THR A 70 -39.19 -104.98 -74.35
CA THR A 70 -38.38 -104.28 -73.34
C THR A 70 -37.38 -103.32 -73.97
N TYR A 71 -36.71 -103.73 -75.06
CA TYR A 71 -35.79 -102.87 -75.80
C TYR A 71 -36.50 -101.63 -76.36
N ARG A 72 -37.65 -101.80 -77.02
CA ARG A 72 -38.42 -100.66 -77.57
C ARG A 72 -38.85 -99.68 -76.49
N LYS A 73 -39.26 -100.17 -75.31
CA LYS A 73 -39.61 -99.33 -74.17
C LYS A 73 -38.39 -98.54 -73.66
N GLN A 74 -37.26 -99.20 -73.47
CA GLN A 74 -36.02 -98.55 -73.01
C GLN A 74 -35.47 -97.57 -74.05
N ALA A 75 -35.49 -97.91 -75.34
CA ALA A 75 -35.07 -97.03 -76.43
C ALA A 75 -35.96 -95.78 -76.52
N SER A 76 -37.27 -95.93 -76.31
CA SER A 76 -38.21 -94.80 -76.24
C SER A 76 -37.91 -93.89 -75.03
N GLN A 77 -37.66 -94.48 -73.86
CA GLN A 77 -37.28 -93.73 -72.66
C GLN A 77 -35.95 -93.00 -72.84
N LEU A 78 -34.93 -93.67 -73.40
CA LEU A 78 -33.63 -93.06 -73.71
C LEU A 78 -33.80 -91.89 -74.67
N GLY A 79 -34.55 -92.06 -75.76
CA GLY A 79 -34.82 -90.98 -76.70
C GLY A 79 -35.60 -89.82 -76.08
N HIS A 80 -36.48 -90.08 -75.11
CA HIS A 80 -37.15 -89.03 -74.33
C HIS A 80 -36.17 -88.26 -73.45
N PHE A 81 -35.32 -88.96 -72.69
CA PHE A 81 -34.32 -88.32 -71.82
C PHE A 81 -33.24 -87.58 -72.60
N GLN A 82 -32.81 -88.08 -73.76
CA GLN A 82 -31.89 -87.37 -74.65
C GLN A 82 -32.51 -86.04 -75.12
N ARG A 83 -33.77 -86.04 -75.57
CA ARG A 83 -34.47 -84.79 -75.93
C ARG A 83 -34.58 -83.81 -74.76
N LEU A 84 -34.80 -84.30 -73.54
CA LEU A 84 -34.81 -83.45 -72.35
C LEU A 84 -33.42 -82.88 -72.04
N LEU A 85 -32.36 -83.69 -72.17
CA LEU A 85 -30.98 -83.25 -71.97
C LEU A 85 -30.58 -82.20 -73.01
N ASP A 86 -30.89 -82.43 -74.28
CA ASP A 86 -30.62 -81.49 -75.38
C ASP A 86 -31.36 -80.16 -75.17
N ALA A 87 -32.56 -80.19 -74.59
CA ALA A 87 -33.35 -79.00 -74.27
C ALA A 87 -32.93 -78.31 -72.96
N ALA A 88 -32.15 -78.96 -72.10
CA ALA A 88 -31.85 -78.46 -70.76
C ALA A 88 -31.09 -77.13 -70.78
N ASP A 89 -30.06 -77.00 -71.63
CA ASP A 89 -29.27 -75.76 -71.72
C ASP A 89 -30.14 -74.57 -72.15
N SER A 90 -31.01 -74.76 -73.15
CA SER A 90 -31.95 -73.74 -73.59
C SER A 90 -32.95 -73.36 -72.50
N PHE A 91 -33.51 -74.35 -71.79
CA PHE A 91 -34.42 -74.13 -70.68
C PHE A 91 -33.78 -73.33 -69.55
N PHE A 92 -32.57 -73.71 -69.10
CA PHE A 92 -31.87 -73.01 -68.04
C PHE A 92 -31.48 -71.59 -68.45
N ARG A 93 -31.00 -71.37 -69.70
CA ARG A 93 -30.74 -70.01 -70.20
C ARG A 93 -32.00 -69.15 -70.22
N HIS A 94 -33.11 -69.69 -70.69
CA HIS A 94 -34.39 -68.98 -70.70
C HIS A 94 -34.83 -68.63 -69.28
N LYS A 95 -34.75 -69.59 -68.33
CA LYS A 95 -35.06 -69.33 -66.93
C LYS A 95 -34.10 -68.35 -66.26
N SER A 96 -32.82 -68.35 -66.60
CA SER A 96 -31.87 -67.33 -66.14
C SER A 96 -32.27 -65.95 -66.63
N VAL A 97 -32.67 -65.79 -67.90
CA VAL A 97 -33.15 -64.52 -68.43
C VAL A 97 -34.43 -64.08 -67.72
N GLU A 98 -35.40 -64.99 -67.54
CA GLU A 98 -36.66 -64.71 -66.84
C GLU A 98 -36.42 -64.23 -65.40
N LEU A 99 -35.49 -64.83 -64.67
CA LEU A 99 -35.17 -64.46 -63.28
C LEU A 99 -34.31 -63.18 -63.17
N LEU A 100 -33.35 -63.00 -64.07
CA LEU A 100 -32.39 -61.89 -63.98
C LEU A 100 -32.93 -60.60 -64.59
N THR A 101 -33.84 -60.66 -65.58
CA THR A 101 -34.36 -59.45 -66.25
C THR A 101 -35.05 -58.50 -65.28
N PRO A 102 -36.01 -58.92 -64.43
CA PRO A 102 -36.65 -58.04 -63.45
C PRO A 102 -35.65 -57.47 -62.44
N THR A 103 -34.66 -58.27 -62.05
CA THR A 103 -33.61 -57.84 -61.11
C THR A 103 -32.76 -56.74 -61.74
N CYS A 104 -32.32 -56.91 -63.00
CA CYS A 104 -31.58 -55.90 -63.76
C CYS A 104 -32.38 -54.61 -63.95
N GLU A 105 -33.68 -54.70 -64.24
CA GLU A 105 -34.56 -53.54 -64.36
C GLU A 105 -34.68 -52.79 -63.03
N SER A 106 -34.90 -53.51 -61.92
CA SER A 106 -34.97 -52.89 -60.59
C SER A 106 -33.66 -52.17 -60.21
N LEU A 107 -32.51 -52.79 -60.52
CA LEU A 107 -31.19 -52.20 -60.26
C LEU A 107 -30.94 -50.97 -61.15
N ARG A 108 -31.41 -50.99 -62.41
CA ARG A 108 -31.32 -49.82 -63.30
C ARG A 108 -32.13 -48.65 -62.76
N VAL A 109 -33.37 -48.89 -62.30
CA VAL A 109 -34.22 -47.85 -61.69
C VAL A 109 -33.59 -47.30 -60.40
N ASN A 110 -33.02 -48.17 -59.57
CA ASN A 110 -32.32 -47.72 -58.36
C ASN A 110 -31.09 -46.87 -58.70
N LEU A 111 -30.31 -47.29 -59.69
CA LEU A 111 -29.12 -46.56 -60.12
C LEU A 111 -29.49 -45.18 -60.68
N THR A 112 -30.52 -45.07 -61.53
CA THR A 112 -30.98 -43.77 -62.03
C THR A 112 -31.47 -42.88 -60.90
N GLY A 113 -32.21 -43.42 -59.92
CA GLY A 113 -32.65 -42.69 -58.74
C GLY A 113 -31.48 -42.17 -57.88
N ILE A 114 -30.44 -42.98 -57.67
CA ILE A 114 -29.24 -42.57 -56.91
C ILE A 114 -28.45 -41.50 -57.65
N VAL A 115 -28.27 -41.64 -58.97
CA VAL A 115 -27.56 -40.65 -59.80
C VAL A 115 -28.28 -39.30 -59.75
N GLU A 116 -29.60 -39.31 -59.88
CA GLU A 116 -30.39 -38.09 -59.84
C GLU A 116 -30.38 -37.44 -58.46
N ARG A 117 -30.45 -38.24 -57.38
CA ARG A 117 -30.29 -37.74 -56.01
C ARG A 117 -28.93 -37.11 -55.78
N LYS A 118 -27.85 -37.73 -56.28
CA LYS A 118 -26.49 -37.18 -56.20
C LYS A 118 -26.39 -35.84 -56.95
N ARG A 119 -26.98 -35.76 -58.15
CA ARG A 119 -27.04 -34.54 -58.95
C ARG A 119 -27.75 -33.42 -58.19
N ARG A 120 -28.93 -33.71 -57.62
CA ARG A 120 -29.71 -32.76 -56.83
C ARG A 120 -28.94 -32.24 -55.61
N LEU A 121 -28.35 -33.14 -54.82
CA LEU A 121 -27.55 -32.75 -53.65
C LEU A 121 -26.31 -31.94 -54.03
N GLY A 122 -25.68 -32.25 -55.17
CA GLY A 122 -24.56 -31.46 -55.69
C GLY A 122 -24.97 -30.03 -56.07
N GLN A 123 -26.17 -29.86 -56.64
CA GLN A 123 -26.73 -28.53 -56.95
C GLN A 123 -27.07 -27.76 -55.67
N GLU A 124 -27.76 -28.38 -54.71
CA GLU A 124 -28.08 -27.78 -53.41
C GLU A 124 -26.80 -27.33 -52.67
N LEU A 125 -25.73 -28.15 -52.70
CA LEU A 125 -24.45 -27.78 -52.08
C LEU A 125 -23.81 -26.55 -52.74
N ALA A 126 -23.82 -26.49 -54.08
CA ALA A 126 -23.26 -25.36 -54.82
C ALA A 126 -24.03 -24.07 -54.52
N GLU A 127 -25.37 -24.13 -54.48
CA GLU A 127 -26.22 -23.00 -54.12
C GLU A 127 -25.92 -22.50 -52.70
N ARG A 128 -25.83 -23.40 -51.72
CA ARG A 128 -25.50 -23.04 -50.32
C ARG A 128 -24.11 -22.44 -50.17
N GLN A 129 -23.13 -22.93 -50.93
CA GLN A 129 -21.78 -22.36 -50.92
C GLN A 129 -21.77 -20.93 -51.49
N GLU A 130 -22.55 -20.68 -52.54
CA GLU A 130 -22.66 -19.35 -53.12
C GLU A 130 -23.43 -18.39 -52.20
N GLU A 131 -24.52 -18.83 -51.56
CA GLU A 131 -25.20 -18.07 -50.51
C GLU A 131 -24.25 -17.70 -49.37
N ALA A 132 -23.43 -18.64 -48.89
CA ALA A 132 -22.47 -18.38 -47.82
C ALA A 132 -21.39 -17.37 -48.24
N ARG A 133 -20.88 -17.45 -49.47
CA ARG A 133 -19.93 -16.47 -50.03
C ARG A 133 -20.57 -15.09 -50.14
N ARG A 134 -21.80 -15.02 -50.66
CA ARG A 134 -22.56 -13.78 -50.77
C ARG A 134 -22.78 -13.14 -49.41
N LEU A 135 -23.26 -13.89 -48.41
CA LEU A 135 -23.46 -13.40 -47.05
C LEU A 135 -22.15 -12.93 -46.42
N LYS A 136 -21.05 -13.65 -46.62
CA LYS A 136 -19.74 -13.22 -46.14
C LYS A 136 -19.33 -11.88 -46.75
N ASN A 137 -19.50 -11.73 -48.06
CA ASN A 137 -19.21 -10.47 -48.76
C ASN A 137 -20.16 -9.34 -48.29
N GLU A 138 -21.45 -9.63 -48.07
CA GLU A 138 -22.41 -8.67 -47.51
C GLU A 138 -21.99 -8.24 -46.09
N ILE A 139 -21.52 -9.15 -45.24
CA ILE A 139 -20.97 -8.81 -43.90
C ILE A 139 -19.73 -7.94 -44.02
N GLU A 140 -18.80 -8.28 -44.92
CA GLU A 140 -17.58 -7.49 -45.14
C GLU A 140 -17.90 -6.09 -45.68
N GLN A 141 -18.82 -5.97 -46.64
CA GLN A 141 -19.25 -4.69 -47.23
C GLN A 141 -20.16 -3.86 -46.33
N ALA A 142 -21.02 -4.49 -45.51
CA ALA A 142 -21.93 -3.80 -44.58
C ALA A 142 -21.24 -3.30 -43.29
N GLY A 143 -19.90 -3.33 -43.23
CA GLY A 143 -19.14 -2.81 -42.10
C GLY A 143 -18.45 -3.87 -41.24
N GLY A 144 -18.14 -5.05 -41.79
CA GLY A 144 -17.34 -6.07 -41.12
C GLY A 144 -15.98 -5.53 -40.68
N GLU A 145 -15.37 -4.64 -41.46
CA GLU A 145 -14.15 -3.93 -41.06
C GLU A 145 -14.40 -3.00 -39.87
N ARG A 146 -15.51 -2.25 -39.88
CA ARG A 146 -15.92 -1.40 -38.76
C ARG A 146 -16.17 -2.22 -37.48
N LEU A 147 -16.79 -3.39 -37.60
CA LEU A 147 -16.98 -4.34 -36.50
C LEU A 147 -15.67 -4.90 -35.95
N ARG A 148 -14.66 -5.12 -36.80
CA ARG A 148 -13.30 -5.51 -36.38
C ARG A 148 -12.55 -4.36 -35.71
N GLU A 149 -12.79 -3.12 -36.11
CA GLU A 149 -12.17 -1.92 -35.52
C GLU A 149 -12.75 -1.55 -34.15
N ILE A 150 -14.04 -1.81 -33.90
CA ILE A 150 -14.75 -1.40 -32.68
C ILE A 150 -14.02 -1.84 -31.38
N PRO A 151 -13.54 -3.08 -31.21
CA PRO A 151 -12.81 -3.48 -30.01
C PRO A 151 -11.51 -2.69 -29.79
N LEU A 152 -10.80 -2.36 -30.87
CA LEU A 152 -9.60 -1.53 -30.79
C LEU A 152 -9.97 -0.10 -30.38
N LEU A 153 -11.00 0.48 -30.99
CA LEU A 153 -11.53 1.81 -30.66
C LEU A 153 -12.00 1.89 -29.20
N ILE A 154 -12.69 0.86 -28.71
CA ILE A 154 -13.09 0.77 -27.29
C ILE A 154 -11.86 0.82 -26.40
N ARG A 155 -10.85 -0.02 -26.67
CA ARG A 155 -9.61 -0.04 -25.86
C ARG A 155 -8.88 1.30 -25.87
N THR A 156 -8.75 1.96 -27.03
CA THR A 156 -8.14 3.30 -27.09
C THR A 156 -8.96 4.33 -26.33
N HIS A 157 -10.29 4.35 -26.49
CA HIS A 157 -11.14 5.28 -25.77
C HIS A 157 -11.17 5.03 -24.25
N GLU A 158 -11.12 3.78 -23.80
CA GLU A 158 -10.97 3.42 -22.38
C GLU A 158 -9.62 3.89 -21.80
N ALA A 159 -8.53 3.73 -22.55
CA ALA A 159 -7.23 4.27 -22.16
C ALA A 159 -7.26 5.81 -22.06
N HIS A 160 -7.87 6.48 -23.03
CA HIS A 160 -8.07 7.93 -22.99
C HIS A 160 -8.94 8.37 -21.80
N LEU A 161 -10.03 7.64 -21.51
CA LEU A 161 -10.89 7.92 -20.35
C LEU A 161 -10.12 7.80 -19.04
N THR A 162 -9.33 6.73 -18.90
CA THR A 162 -8.51 6.48 -17.71
C THR A 162 -7.47 7.58 -17.52
N GLY A 163 -6.76 7.95 -18.59
CA GLY A 163 -5.80 9.06 -18.58
C GLY A 163 -6.45 10.41 -18.22
N LYS A 164 -7.59 10.74 -18.82
CA LYS A 164 -8.34 11.98 -18.52
C LYS A 164 -8.81 12.02 -17.06
N ARG A 165 -9.31 10.89 -16.53
CA ARG A 165 -9.71 10.78 -15.10
C ARG A 165 -8.53 10.97 -14.16
N GLN A 166 -7.38 10.38 -14.47
CA GLN A 166 -6.18 10.54 -13.65
C GLN A 166 -5.67 11.99 -13.66
N ALA A 167 -5.64 12.64 -14.84
CA ALA A 167 -5.26 14.05 -14.96
C ALA A 167 -6.24 14.96 -14.20
N SER A 168 -7.54 14.72 -14.31
CA SER A 168 -8.58 15.46 -13.58
C SER A 168 -8.45 15.32 -12.06
N ARG A 169 -8.16 14.11 -11.54
CA ARG A 169 -7.89 13.90 -10.12
C ARG A 169 -6.66 14.68 -9.65
N ARG A 170 -5.53 14.52 -10.34
CA ARG A 170 -4.28 15.24 -10.01
C ARG A 170 -4.49 16.76 -9.96
N TYR A 171 -5.28 17.29 -10.89
CA TYR A 171 -5.61 18.71 -10.93
C TYR A 171 -6.46 19.13 -9.72
N HIS A 172 -7.53 18.41 -9.40
CA HIS A 172 -8.39 18.72 -8.25
C HIS A 172 -7.68 18.53 -6.91
N ASP A 173 -6.83 17.51 -6.79
CA ASP A 173 -6.01 17.28 -5.59
C ASP A 173 -5.06 18.46 -5.36
N ALA A 174 -4.34 18.91 -6.39
CA ALA A 174 -3.44 20.07 -6.32
C ALA A 174 -4.16 21.38 -6.00
N ILE A 175 -5.38 21.58 -6.53
CA ILE A 175 -6.21 22.74 -6.19
C ILE A 175 -6.68 22.69 -4.73
N GLY A 176 -7.08 21.50 -4.25
CA GLY A 176 -7.49 21.29 -2.87
C GLY A 176 -6.37 21.59 -1.87
N GLU A 177 -5.13 21.23 -2.19
CA GLU A 177 -3.94 21.58 -1.37
C GLU A 177 -3.64 23.09 -1.36
N SER A 178 -4.09 23.84 -2.39
CA SER A 178 -3.75 25.25 -2.58
C SER A 178 -4.75 26.23 -1.93
N GLU A 179 -5.69 25.75 -1.11
CA GLU A 179 -6.80 26.52 -0.50
C GLU A 179 -7.72 27.24 -1.53
N ILE A 180 -7.59 26.93 -2.82
CA ILE A 180 -8.46 27.44 -3.89
C ILE A 180 -9.68 26.51 -3.95
N ALA A 181 -10.67 26.74 -3.09
CA ALA A 181 -11.85 25.88 -2.96
C ALA A 181 -12.90 26.12 -4.07
N GLU A 182 -12.53 25.92 -5.34
CA GLU A 182 -13.44 25.98 -6.49
C GLU A 182 -13.38 24.67 -7.29
N GLU A 183 -14.51 23.98 -7.41
CA GLU A 183 -14.62 22.79 -8.26
C GLU A 183 -14.70 23.21 -9.74
N VAL A 184 -13.91 22.55 -10.60
CA VAL A 184 -13.80 22.91 -12.01
C VAL A 184 -14.45 21.85 -12.88
N PHE A 185 -15.60 22.19 -13.43
CA PHE A 185 -16.37 21.30 -14.31
C PHE A 185 -16.42 21.77 -15.76
N ASP A 186 -16.05 23.02 -16.05
CA ASP A 186 -16.09 23.58 -17.40
C ASP A 186 -14.82 24.40 -17.74
N GLN A 187 -14.73 24.78 -19.02
CA GLN A 187 -13.59 25.55 -19.53
C GLN A 187 -13.53 26.96 -18.93
N ALA A 188 -14.68 27.56 -18.59
CA ALA A 188 -14.75 28.89 -18.03
C ALA A 188 -14.17 28.92 -16.60
N ALA A 189 -14.55 27.96 -15.75
CA ALA A 189 -14.00 27.78 -14.42
C ALA A 189 -12.50 27.49 -14.46
N PHE A 190 -12.03 26.65 -15.40
CA PHE A 190 -10.60 26.38 -15.57
C PHE A 190 -9.81 27.66 -15.89
N ALA A 191 -10.31 28.46 -16.84
CA ALA A 191 -9.68 29.72 -17.21
C ALA A 191 -9.68 30.75 -16.06
N ALA A 192 -10.77 30.80 -15.28
CA ALA A 192 -10.87 31.68 -14.11
C ALA A 192 -9.83 31.32 -13.04
N ILE A 193 -9.65 30.03 -12.73
CA ILE A 193 -8.59 29.59 -11.80
C ILE A 193 -7.21 29.88 -12.38
N GLN A 194 -6.98 29.59 -13.66
CA GLN A 194 -5.69 29.88 -14.30
C GLN A 194 -5.31 31.36 -14.21
N ALA A 195 -6.29 32.27 -14.31
CA ALA A 195 -6.08 33.71 -14.13
C ALA A 195 -5.79 34.12 -12.68
N LYS A 196 -6.30 33.36 -11.68
CA LYS A 196 -6.05 33.59 -10.25
C LYS A 196 -4.71 33.04 -9.76
N ILE A 197 -4.14 32.02 -10.41
CA ILE A 197 -2.87 31.40 -9.98
C ILE A 197 -1.73 32.43 -9.83
N PRO A 198 -1.48 33.36 -10.79
CA PRO A 198 -0.40 34.34 -10.66
C PRO A 198 -0.57 35.27 -9.45
N THR A 199 -1.79 35.68 -9.11
CA THR A 199 -2.05 36.54 -7.94
C THR A 199 -1.82 35.76 -6.64
N VAL A 200 -2.32 34.53 -6.55
CA VAL A 200 -2.10 33.67 -5.36
C VAL A 200 -0.61 33.39 -5.16
N LEU A 201 0.11 33.07 -6.23
CA LEU A 201 1.56 32.88 -6.17
C LEU A 201 2.29 34.16 -5.76
N GLY A 202 1.86 35.32 -6.25
CA GLY A 202 2.41 36.61 -5.85
C GLY A 202 2.23 36.89 -4.36
N ASP A 203 1.02 36.66 -3.84
CA ASP A 203 0.69 36.85 -2.43
C ASP A 203 1.46 35.88 -1.52
N LEU A 204 1.53 34.59 -1.89
CA LEU A 204 2.33 33.60 -1.16
C LEU A 204 3.82 33.95 -1.17
N THR A 205 4.35 34.40 -2.32
CA THR A 205 5.76 34.82 -2.41
C THR A 205 6.03 36.02 -1.52
N ARG A 206 5.11 37.01 -1.47
CA ARG A 206 5.20 38.15 -0.55
C ARG A 206 5.17 37.69 0.91
N GLN A 207 4.23 36.82 1.28
CA GLN A 207 4.12 36.28 2.63
C GLN A 207 5.40 35.53 3.05
N ILE A 208 5.99 34.73 2.15
CA ILE A 208 7.27 34.05 2.41
C ILE A 208 8.37 35.07 2.69
N VAL A 209 8.48 36.13 1.89
CA VAL A 209 9.50 37.18 2.08
C VAL A 209 9.28 37.93 3.40
N GLU A 210 8.04 38.31 3.72
CA GLU A 210 7.68 38.98 4.97
C GLU A 210 7.99 38.11 6.18
N GLN A 211 7.53 36.85 6.20
CA GLN A 211 7.80 35.92 7.30
C GLN A 211 9.29 35.60 7.45
N THR A 212 10.03 35.50 6.34
CA THR A 212 11.48 35.31 6.38
C THR A 212 12.17 36.54 6.99
N GLY A 213 11.75 37.75 6.60
CA GLY A 213 12.25 38.98 7.18
C GLY A 213 11.95 39.12 8.68
N GLU A 214 10.73 38.78 9.11
CA GLU A 214 10.36 38.73 10.53
C GLU A 214 11.22 37.74 11.30
N ARG A 215 11.39 36.53 10.76
CA ARG A 215 12.24 35.49 11.36
C ARG A 215 13.67 36.00 11.54
N ASP A 216 14.26 36.57 10.50
CA ASP A 216 15.64 37.06 10.54
C ASP A 216 15.78 38.21 11.55
N GLY A 217 14.80 39.12 11.62
CA GLY A 217 14.72 40.15 12.65
C GLY A 217 14.63 39.59 14.08
N LEU A 218 13.85 38.53 14.29
CA LEU A 218 13.78 37.82 15.58
C LEU A 218 15.10 37.11 15.93
N VAL A 219 15.82 36.58 14.93
CA VAL A 219 17.14 35.96 15.14
C VAL A 219 18.16 36.99 15.61
N VAL A 220 18.18 38.19 15.01
CA VAL A 220 19.04 39.30 15.44
C VAL A 220 18.69 39.73 16.87
N LYS A 221 17.41 40.02 17.16
CA LYS A 221 16.95 40.38 18.52
C LYS A 221 17.34 39.34 19.56
N ARG A 222 17.24 38.05 19.23
CA ARG A 222 17.68 36.95 20.11
C ARG A 222 19.18 36.99 20.36
N GLY A 223 19.97 37.38 19.36
CA GLY A 223 21.41 37.61 19.49
C GLY A 223 21.72 38.71 20.49
N ASP A 224 21.09 39.88 20.34
CA ASP A 224 21.28 41.04 21.22
C ASP A 224 20.89 40.72 22.67
N ILE A 225 19.74 40.08 22.87
CA ILE A 225 19.28 39.65 24.20
C ILE A 225 20.28 38.69 24.86
N ARG A 226 20.90 37.78 24.09
CA ARG A 226 21.92 36.87 24.64
C ARG A 226 23.22 37.60 25.02
N ILE A 227 23.61 38.62 24.27
CA ILE A 227 24.78 39.44 24.60
C ILE A 227 24.50 40.19 25.89
N ASN A 228 23.35 40.86 26.00
CA ASN A 228 22.95 41.57 27.21
C ASN A 228 22.89 40.64 28.42
N LEU A 229 22.27 39.47 28.27
CA LEU A 229 22.21 38.48 29.34
C LEU A 229 23.60 38.07 29.84
N ARG A 230 24.58 37.86 28.95
CA ARG A 230 25.95 37.54 29.35
C ARG A 230 26.63 38.68 30.09
N ASN A 231 26.39 39.92 29.66
CA ASN A 231 26.93 41.10 30.32
C ASN A 231 26.35 41.24 31.74
N ASP A 232 25.03 41.09 31.88
CA ASP A 232 24.34 41.14 33.16
C ASP A 232 24.80 39.99 34.09
N GLU A 233 24.98 38.77 33.56
CA GLU A 233 25.52 37.64 34.31
C GLU A 233 26.96 37.92 34.81
N ALA A 234 27.81 38.51 33.98
CA ALA A 234 29.17 38.89 34.36
C ALA A 234 29.18 39.99 35.44
N GLU A 235 28.29 40.96 35.35
CA GLU A 235 28.13 42.01 36.36
C GLU A 235 27.66 41.43 37.70
N ILE A 236 26.65 40.56 37.69
CA ILE A 236 26.16 39.89 38.91
C ILE A 236 27.27 39.06 39.56
N MET A 237 28.08 38.33 38.77
CA MET A 237 29.22 37.58 39.30
C MET A 237 30.26 38.50 39.96
N SER A 238 30.58 39.63 39.34
CA SER A 238 31.47 40.65 39.91
C SER A 238 30.91 41.23 41.22
N LEU A 239 29.61 41.52 41.27
CA LEU A 239 28.94 42.00 42.47
C LEU A 239 28.91 40.96 43.60
N ALA A 240 28.69 39.68 43.29
CA ALA A 240 28.62 38.61 44.27
C ALA A 240 29.98 38.25 44.91
N GLN A 241 31.09 38.51 44.23
CA GLN A 241 32.43 38.26 44.77
C GLN A 241 32.91 39.32 45.77
N ARG A 242 32.23 40.48 45.87
CA ARG A 242 32.59 41.56 46.81
C ARG A 242 32.17 41.21 48.24
N GLN A 243 33.13 41.02 49.15
CA GLN A 243 32.91 40.66 50.57
C GLN A 243 32.90 41.85 51.55
N GLY A 244 32.77 43.10 51.10
CA GLY A 244 32.80 44.27 51.98
C GLY A 244 31.97 45.46 51.50
N ASN A 245 31.61 46.34 52.43
CA ASN A 245 30.91 47.62 52.17
C ASN A 245 31.86 48.75 51.72
N LEU A 246 33.15 48.44 51.58
CA LEU A 246 34.19 49.37 51.12
C LEU A 246 34.42 49.21 49.62
N PRO A 247 34.62 50.32 48.88
CA PRO A 247 35.13 50.26 47.52
C PRO A 247 36.45 49.48 47.44
N GLU A 248 36.60 48.66 46.40
CA GLU A 248 37.77 47.77 46.21
C GLU A 248 39.10 48.53 46.27
N TRP A 249 39.13 49.75 45.72
CA TRP A 249 40.33 50.59 45.73
C TRP A 249 40.75 51.00 47.15
N MET A 250 39.82 51.16 48.10
CA MET A 250 40.15 51.51 49.49
C MET A 250 40.75 50.33 50.23
N VAL A 251 40.20 49.13 49.99
CA VAL A 251 40.74 47.87 50.53
C VAL A 251 42.16 47.65 49.99
N SER A 252 42.32 47.76 48.66
CA SER A 252 43.62 47.68 48.00
C SER A 252 44.61 48.73 48.51
N LEU A 253 44.18 49.99 48.65
CA LEU A 253 45.03 51.08 49.14
C LEU A 253 45.54 50.80 50.56
N ARG A 254 44.65 50.35 51.46
CA ARG A 254 45.05 49.99 52.83
C ARG A 254 46.01 48.81 52.82
N GLY A 255 45.74 47.78 52.00
CA GLY A 255 46.61 46.62 51.85
C GLY A 255 48.03 47.02 51.46
N THR A 256 48.18 47.85 50.43
CA THR A 256 49.48 48.39 49.99
C THR A 256 50.16 49.22 51.09
N LEU A 257 49.43 50.16 51.70
CA LEU A 257 49.98 51.01 52.76
C LEU A 257 50.45 50.20 53.97
N CYS A 258 49.70 49.18 54.37
CA CYS A 258 50.07 48.30 55.48
C CYS A 258 51.27 47.42 55.12
N ALA A 259 51.33 46.91 53.89
CA ALA A 259 52.46 46.12 53.40
C ALA A 259 53.76 46.94 53.38
N ASP A 260 53.72 48.16 52.85
CA ASP A 260 54.89 49.06 52.74
C ASP A 260 55.42 49.49 54.11
N LEU A 261 54.54 49.60 55.11
CA LEU A 261 54.88 50.00 56.47
C LEU A 261 55.09 48.81 57.44
N GLY A 262 54.89 47.57 56.98
CA GLY A 262 54.97 46.37 57.82
C GLY A 262 53.92 46.32 58.94
N LEU A 263 52.74 46.90 58.71
CA LEU A 263 51.63 46.96 59.67
C LEU A 263 50.55 45.92 59.36
N SER A 264 49.73 45.57 60.36
CA SER A 264 48.53 44.77 60.10
C SER A 264 47.40 45.66 59.59
N GLU A 265 46.61 45.19 58.61
CA GLU A 265 45.39 45.89 58.18
C GLU A 265 44.40 46.15 59.32
N ARG A 266 44.44 45.32 60.38
CA ARG A 266 43.62 45.51 61.59
C ARG A 266 44.04 46.70 62.44
N ASP A 267 45.28 47.18 62.30
CA ASP A 267 45.78 48.35 63.03
C ASP A 267 45.31 49.67 62.42
N LEU A 268 44.97 49.67 61.12
CA LEU A 268 44.52 50.82 60.35
C LEU A 268 43.14 50.56 59.71
N PRO A 269 42.08 50.31 60.51
CA PRO A 269 40.75 50.05 59.96
C PRO A 269 40.12 51.33 59.40
N PHE A 270 39.23 51.18 58.41
CA PHE A 270 38.27 52.23 58.11
C PHE A 270 37.16 52.26 59.17
N ALA A 271 36.58 53.43 59.45
CA ALA A 271 35.50 53.52 60.43
C ALA A 271 34.29 52.63 60.05
N ALA A 272 34.00 52.46 58.75
CA ALA A 272 32.98 51.57 58.20
C ALA A 272 33.12 50.10 58.62
N GLU A 273 34.30 49.65 59.04
CA GLU A 273 34.53 48.27 59.51
C GLU A 273 34.25 48.09 61.01
N ILE A 274 34.07 49.20 61.73
CA ILE A 274 33.79 49.23 63.18
C ILE A 274 32.31 49.53 63.43
N ILE A 275 31.66 50.28 62.53
CA ILE A 275 30.27 50.72 62.65
C ILE A 275 29.40 50.08 61.58
N SER A 276 28.21 49.67 61.97
CA SER A 276 27.17 49.14 61.08
C SER A 276 25.81 49.67 61.53
N VAL A 277 24.85 49.80 60.62
CA VAL A 277 23.47 50.12 61.00
C VAL A 277 22.83 48.87 61.59
N ASP A 278 22.10 49.04 62.69
CA ASP A 278 21.35 47.93 63.28
C ASP A 278 20.31 47.39 62.25
N PRO A 279 20.27 46.07 61.97
CA PRO A 279 19.32 45.49 61.03
C PRO A 279 17.84 45.86 61.28
N ASP A 280 17.45 46.08 62.54
CA ASP A 280 16.08 46.47 62.90
C ASP A 280 15.76 47.91 62.49
N HIS A 281 16.79 48.70 62.17
CA HIS A 281 16.71 50.12 61.84
C HIS A 281 17.04 50.41 60.36
N ARG A 282 16.97 49.41 59.48
CA ARG A 282 17.24 49.54 58.02
C ARG A 282 16.51 50.70 57.34
N ALA A 283 15.31 51.06 57.80
CA ALA A 283 14.57 52.21 57.27
C ALA A 283 15.33 53.55 57.38
N TRP A 284 16.31 53.63 58.29
CA TRP A 284 17.17 54.81 58.50
C TRP A 284 18.51 54.72 57.76
N GLU A 285 18.85 53.57 57.18
CA GLU A 285 20.18 53.28 56.62
C GLU A 285 20.64 54.34 55.62
N ALA A 286 19.76 54.73 54.68
CA ALA A 286 20.12 55.70 53.66
C ALA A 286 20.39 57.11 54.22
N SER A 287 19.69 57.50 55.29
CA SER A 287 19.88 58.81 55.94
C SER A 287 21.10 58.81 56.85
N ILE A 288 21.36 57.69 57.53
CA ILE A 288 22.58 57.46 58.32
C ILE A 288 23.80 57.44 57.40
N GLU A 289 23.72 56.76 56.25
CA GLU A 289 24.80 56.75 55.25
C GLU A 289 25.11 58.18 54.79
N MET A 290 24.09 58.99 54.47
CA MET A 290 24.32 60.36 54.01
C MET A 290 25.18 61.19 54.98
N VAL A 291 24.93 61.09 56.29
CA VAL A 291 25.67 61.85 57.30
C VAL A 291 26.98 61.19 57.72
N LEU A 292 27.03 59.85 57.79
CA LEU A 292 28.21 59.12 58.25
C LEU A 292 29.19 58.78 57.13
N ARG A 293 28.81 58.82 55.85
CA ARG A 293 29.65 58.30 54.75
C ARG A 293 31.06 58.87 54.74
N GLY A 294 31.21 60.18 54.93
CA GLY A 294 32.54 60.79 54.99
C GLY A 294 33.40 60.26 56.15
N PHE A 295 32.78 60.03 57.30
CA PHE A 295 33.43 59.44 58.46
C PHE A 295 33.71 57.95 58.28
N ALA A 296 32.72 57.18 57.79
CA ALA A 296 32.81 55.75 57.53
C ALA A 296 33.97 55.41 56.58
N LEU A 297 34.21 56.24 55.57
CA LEU A 297 35.30 56.08 54.60
C LEU A 297 36.64 56.66 55.07
N SER A 298 36.74 57.13 56.32
CA SER A 298 37.99 57.64 56.87
C SER A 298 38.84 56.51 57.47
N LEU A 299 40.13 56.50 57.14
CA LEU A 299 41.11 55.56 57.69
C LEU A 299 41.48 55.99 59.12
N LEU A 300 41.34 55.10 60.10
CA LEU A 300 41.67 55.40 61.49
C LEU A 300 43.14 55.08 61.76
N VAL A 301 43.92 56.10 62.12
CA VAL A 301 45.37 55.98 62.31
C VAL A 301 45.72 56.21 63.79
N PRO A 302 46.06 55.15 64.55
CA PRO A 302 46.54 55.26 65.92
C PRO A 302 47.71 56.24 66.06
N GLN A 303 47.74 56.99 67.16
CA GLN A 303 48.79 57.98 67.46
C GLN A 303 50.22 57.43 67.27
N ARG A 304 50.43 56.15 67.63
CA ARG A 304 51.71 55.46 67.48
C ARG A 304 52.18 55.32 66.03
N TYR A 305 51.26 55.27 65.07
CA TYR A 305 51.56 55.11 63.63
C TYR A 305 51.40 56.40 62.84
N TYR A 306 50.87 57.46 63.44
CA TYR A 306 50.54 58.71 62.75
C TYR A 306 51.71 59.26 61.93
N HIS A 307 52.91 59.36 62.52
CA HIS A 307 54.08 59.92 61.84
C HIS A 307 54.44 59.12 60.57
N VAL A 308 54.53 57.79 60.69
CA VAL A 308 54.93 56.90 59.59
C VAL A 308 53.89 56.89 58.48
N VAL A 309 52.60 56.85 58.84
CA VAL A 309 51.49 56.89 57.88
C VAL A 309 51.42 58.24 57.18
N SER A 310 51.57 59.36 57.89
CA SER A 310 51.54 60.69 57.27
C SER A 310 52.69 60.90 56.29
N CYS A 311 53.90 60.44 56.63
CA CYS A 311 55.06 60.51 55.73
C CYS A 311 54.86 59.60 54.51
N HIS A 312 54.26 58.42 54.67
CA HIS A 312 53.98 57.55 53.55
C HIS A 312 52.95 58.16 52.59
N VAL A 313 51.83 58.67 53.10
CA VAL A 313 50.76 59.27 52.29
C VAL A 313 51.24 60.51 51.53
N ASP A 314 52.11 61.33 52.12
CA ASP A 314 52.67 62.52 51.46
C ASP A 314 53.61 62.15 50.29
N ASN A 315 54.34 61.04 50.42
CA ASN A 315 55.33 60.60 49.44
C ASN A 315 54.77 59.70 48.32
N HIS A 316 53.50 59.26 48.41
CA HIS A 316 52.92 58.30 47.46
C HIS A 316 51.62 58.82 46.83
N ARG A 317 51.50 58.68 45.49
CA ARG A 317 50.28 59.02 44.77
C ARG A 317 49.20 57.98 45.02
N LEU A 318 48.08 58.42 45.59
CA LEU A 318 46.90 57.58 45.80
C LEU A 318 46.14 57.40 44.48
N ALA A 319 46.11 56.19 43.94
CA ALA A 319 45.38 55.86 42.72
C ALA A 319 44.67 54.50 42.83
N ASP A 320 43.58 54.32 42.08
CA ASP A 320 42.91 53.02 41.95
C ASP A 320 43.58 52.13 40.87
N GLY A 321 43.06 50.91 40.68
CA GLY A 321 43.55 49.95 39.68
C GLY A 321 43.46 50.43 38.23
N SER A 322 42.77 51.54 37.94
CA SER A 322 42.69 52.18 36.62
C SER A 322 43.66 53.37 36.46
N GLY A 323 44.43 53.71 37.51
CA GLY A 323 45.38 54.81 37.54
C GLY A 323 44.77 56.18 37.86
N ARG A 324 43.46 56.24 38.18
CA ARG A 324 42.76 57.47 38.54
C ARG A 324 43.12 57.90 39.97
N GLY A 325 43.43 59.20 40.15
CA GLY A 325 43.79 59.75 41.45
C GLY A 325 42.63 59.69 42.45
N GLN A 326 42.91 59.28 43.68
CA GLN A 326 41.92 59.05 44.73
C GLN A 326 42.09 60.01 45.91
N ARG A 327 40.98 60.25 46.63
CA ARG A 327 40.96 61.08 47.84
C ARG A 327 40.88 60.19 49.06
N LEU A 328 41.93 60.18 49.89
CA LEU A 328 41.91 59.55 51.21
C LEU A 328 41.70 60.60 52.30
N VAL A 329 40.82 60.29 53.25
CA VAL A 329 40.74 61.01 54.53
C VAL A 329 41.22 60.04 55.60
N TYR A 330 42.15 60.47 56.44
CA TYR A 330 42.60 59.68 57.58
C TYR A 330 42.50 60.51 58.86
N LEU A 331 42.10 59.85 59.95
CA LEU A 331 41.85 60.47 61.25
C LEU A 331 42.91 60.02 62.24
N ARG A 332 43.58 60.99 62.85
CA ARG A 332 44.58 60.75 63.90
C ARG A 332 43.87 60.38 65.21
N VAL A 333 44.04 59.13 65.63
CA VAL A 333 43.46 58.58 66.85
C VAL A 333 44.43 58.77 68.02
N GLY A 334 44.30 59.90 68.71
CA GLY A 334 45.04 60.23 69.94
C GLY A 334 44.47 59.57 71.21
N GLN A 335 45.25 59.54 72.28
CA GLN A 335 44.69 59.32 73.63
C GLN A 335 43.86 60.56 74.00
N ARG A 336 42.54 60.42 74.00
CA ARG A 336 41.64 61.44 74.57
C ARG A 336 41.49 61.16 76.07
N SER A 337 41.85 62.12 76.90
CA SER A 337 41.68 62.06 78.36
C SER A 337 40.28 62.44 78.85
N GLY A 338 39.30 62.57 77.94
CA GLY A 338 37.91 62.86 78.28
C GLY A 338 37.12 61.56 78.43
N ALA A 339 36.61 61.28 79.63
CA ALA A 339 35.53 60.31 79.78
C ALA A 339 34.33 60.74 78.93
N PRO A 340 33.56 59.81 78.32
CA PRO A 340 32.36 60.16 77.57
C PRO A 340 31.44 61.04 78.42
N SER A 341 30.81 62.03 77.78
CA SER A 341 29.87 62.93 78.45
C SER A 341 28.81 62.08 79.18
N ARG A 342 28.66 62.25 80.50
CA ARG A 342 27.75 61.44 81.34
C ARG A 342 26.26 61.76 81.11
N LEU A 343 25.92 62.57 80.11
CA LEU A 343 24.54 62.84 79.76
C LEU A 343 23.95 61.61 79.03
N PRO A 344 22.80 61.08 79.46
CA PRO A 344 22.19 59.95 78.78
C PRO A 344 21.80 60.34 77.35
N LEU A 345 22.26 59.57 76.36
CA LEU A 345 21.86 59.73 74.96
C LEU A 345 20.34 59.73 74.84
N HIS A 346 19.80 60.66 74.06
CA HIS A 346 18.36 60.73 73.81
C HIS A 346 17.84 59.42 73.21
N GLY A 347 16.58 59.05 73.48
CA GLY A 347 15.97 57.80 72.99
C GLY A 347 15.94 57.70 71.46
N GLN A 348 15.88 58.85 70.77
CA GLN A 348 15.87 58.98 69.31
C GLN A 348 17.25 59.35 68.71
N SER A 349 18.34 59.21 69.46
CA SER A 349 19.69 59.45 68.92
C SER A 349 20.02 58.48 67.79
N LEU A 350 20.67 58.97 66.72
CA LEU A 350 21.22 58.16 65.63
C LEU A 350 22.15 57.08 66.16
N LEU A 351 22.89 57.34 67.25
CA LEU A 351 23.88 56.41 67.79
C LEU A 351 23.25 55.14 68.34
N ARG A 352 21.98 55.21 68.78
CA ARG A 352 21.22 54.02 69.21
C ARG A 352 20.80 53.12 68.05
N LYS A 353 20.87 53.62 66.82
CA LYS A 353 20.55 52.88 65.59
C LYS A 353 21.81 52.25 64.96
N LEU A 354 22.97 52.37 65.62
CA LEU A 354 24.23 51.78 65.19
C LEU A 354 24.57 50.55 66.03
N ARG A 355 25.11 49.54 65.36
CA ARG A 355 25.76 48.38 65.95
C ARG A 355 27.27 48.51 65.77
N PHE A 356 28.01 48.28 66.85
CA PHE A 356 29.46 48.37 66.88
C PHE A 356 30.10 46.99 66.85
N ARG A 357 31.30 46.90 66.27
CA ARG A 357 32.13 45.70 66.31
C ARG A 357 32.81 45.57 67.67
N ASP A 358 32.34 44.62 68.47
CA ASP A 358 32.87 44.36 69.80
C ASP A 358 34.37 43.96 69.77
N GLY A 359 35.11 44.38 70.80
CA GLY A 359 36.51 43.99 70.99
C GLY A 359 37.54 44.76 70.15
N HIS A 360 37.14 45.72 69.30
CA HIS A 360 38.09 46.51 68.52
C HIS A 360 38.79 47.57 69.40
N SER A 361 40.13 47.65 69.35
CA SER A 361 40.94 48.54 70.21
C SER A 361 40.63 50.02 70.04
N LEU A 362 40.26 50.44 68.83
CA LEU A 362 39.89 51.83 68.50
C LEU A 362 38.41 52.18 68.75
N LEU A 363 37.58 51.21 69.15
CA LEU A 363 36.14 51.43 69.35
C LEU A 363 35.83 52.54 70.36
N PRO A 364 36.52 52.66 71.52
CA PRO A 364 36.23 53.74 72.48
C PRO A 364 36.38 55.14 71.86
N TRP A 365 37.40 55.33 71.02
CA TRP A 365 37.61 56.59 70.33
C TRP A 365 36.52 56.87 69.29
N VAL A 366 36.13 55.86 68.51
CA VAL A 366 35.06 55.97 67.51
C VAL A 366 33.74 56.37 68.16
N LYS A 367 33.41 55.81 69.32
CA LYS A 367 32.19 56.17 70.07
C LYS A 367 32.18 57.65 70.48
N VAL A 368 33.27 58.14 71.05
CA VAL A 368 33.39 59.56 71.45
C VAL A 368 33.28 60.48 70.22
N GLU A 369 33.96 60.13 69.13
CA GLU A 369 33.90 60.93 67.89
C GLU A 369 32.48 60.98 67.29
N LEU A 370 31.74 59.87 67.39
CA LEU A 370 30.35 59.78 66.97
C LEU A 370 29.42 60.60 67.89
N GLU A 371 29.61 60.53 69.20
CA GLU A 371 28.87 61.34 70.19
C GLU A 371 29.07 62.84 69.98
N GLU A 372 30.29 63.30 69.71
CA GLU A 372 30.59 64.72 69.55
C GLU A 372 30.04 65.32 68.23
N ARG A 373 30.12 64.55 67.14
CA ARG A 373 29.89 65.09 65.78
C ARG A 373 28.62 64.58 65.10
N PHE A 374 28.12 63.41 65.52
CA PHE A 374 27.11 62.66 64.80
C PHE A 374 25.94 62.20 65.69
N ASP A 375 25.78 62.78 66.88
CA ASP A 375 24.58 62.61 67.71
C ASP A 375 23.39 63.38 67.11
N PHE A 376 22.91 62.92 65.95
CA PHE A 376 21.73 63.45 65.30
C PHE A 376 20.47 62.94 65.96
N PHE A 377 19.50 63.83 66.13
CA PHE A 377 18.15 63.48 66.56
C PHE A 377 17.35 62.93 65.37
N CYS A 378 16.94 61.66 65.45
CA CYS A 378 16.17 60.99 64.42
C CYS A 378 14.67 61.30 64.56
N CYS A 379 14.16 62.19 63.72
CA CYS A 379 12.77 62.65 63.72
C CYS A 379 11.88 61.73 62.87
N ASP A 380 10.83 61.20 63.47
CA ASP A 380 9.82 60.42 62.74
C ASP A 380 8.83 61.33 62.00
N THR A 381 8.60 62.55 62.52
CA THR A 381 7.74 63.55 61.87
C THR A 381 8.49 64.82 61.45
N LEU A 382 7.87 65.59 60.55
CA LEU A 382 8.42 66.86 60.10
C LEU A 382 8.33 67.93 61.20
N GLU A 383 7.30 67.90 62.06
CA GLU A 383 7.18 68.84 63.17
C GLU A 383 8.35 68.67 64.16
N GLU A 384 8.69 67.43 64.52
CA GLU A 384 9.85 67.11 65.36
C GLU A 384 11.15 67.67 64.74
N PHE A 385 11.32 67.51 63.43
CA PHE A 385 12.50 67.99 62.71
C PHE A 385 12.62 69.52 62.69
N GLN A 386 11.50 70.23 62.59
CA GLN A 386 11.48 71.68 62.63
C GLN A 386 11.81 72.20 64.04
N GLN A 387 11.24 71.59 65.07
CA GLN A 387 11.41 71.96 66.48
C GLN A 387 12.78 71.57 67.06
N ALA A 388 13.46 70.56 66.49
CA ALA A 388 14.74 70.09 67.01
C ALA A 388 15.81 71.20 67.05
N GLU A 389 16.29 71.54 68.24
CA GLU A 389 17.36 72.52 68.46
C GLU A 389 18.74 71.84 68.30
N GLY A 390 19.19 71.65 67.05
CA GLY A 390 20.51 71.09 66.78
C GLY A 390 20.57 70.19 65.55
N LEU A 391 21.39 69.14 65.66
CA LEU A 391 21.55 68.13 64.61
C LEU A 391 20.30 67.25 64.56
N ALA A 392 19.60 67.22 63.43
CA ALA A 392 18.41 66.39 63.26
C ALA A 392 18.37 65.76 61.86
N LEU A 393 17.71 64.61 61.73
CA LEU A 393 17.48 63.98 60.43
C LEU A 393 16.18 63.18 60.39
N THR A 394 15.60 63.08 59.21
CA THR A 394 14.42 62.24 58.93
C THR A 394 14.81 60.99 58.12
N ARG A 395 13.90 60.02 58.01
CA ARG A 395 14.11 58.80 57.19
C ARG A 395 14.32 59.10 55.69
N ASN A 396 13.80 60.22 55.22
CA ASN A 396 13.82 60.63 53.81
C ASN A 396 15.04 61.51 53.48
N ARG A 397 16.20 61.22 54.07
CA ARG A 397 17.49 61.89 53.82
C ARG A 397 17.44 63.41 53.93
N HIS A 398 16.59 63.94 54.80
CA HIS A 398 16.53 65.36 55.11
C HIS A 398 17.26 65.60 56.44
N VAL A 399 18.34 66.36 56.39
CA VAL A 399 19.26 66.60 57.51
C VAL A 399 19.33 68.09 57.83
N LYS A 400 19.35 68.39 59.12
CA LYS A 400 19.55 69.71 59.71
C LYS A 400 20.87 69.71 60.46
N TYR A 401 21.74 70.65 60.13
CA TYR A 401 23.00 70.88 60.84
C TYR A 401 22.87 72.04 61.84
N ARG A 402 23.82 72.20 62.76
CA ARG A 402 23.86 73.35 63.67
C ARG A 402 23.94 74.66 62.86
N GLY A 403 22.98 75.56 63.06
CA GLY A 403 22.84 76.81 62.31
C GLY A 403 21.70 76.77 61.29
N SER A 404 21.85 77.47 60.16
CA SER A 404 20.82 77.62 59.11
C SER A 404 20.94 76.62 57.94
N ARG A 405 21.77 75.57 58.07
CA ARG A 405 22.05 74.63 56.97
C ARG A 405 21.14 73.40 57.05
N HIS A 406 20.36 73.21 55.98
CA HIS A 406 19.57 72.01 55.73
C HIS A 406 20.03 71.36 54.42
N GLU A 407 20.02 70.04 54.38
CA GLU A 407 20.45 69.23 53.24
C GLU A 407 19.44 68.12 53.01
N LYS A 408 18.96 67.98 51.77
CA LYS A 408 18.12 66.86 51.34
C LYS A 408 18.72 66.26 50.08
N ASP A 409 18.98 64.97 50.08
CA ASP A 409 19.56 64.27 48.93
C ASP A 409 18.69 63.07 48.49
N ASP A 410 17.78 63.34 47.55
CA ASP A 410 16.92 62.33 46.94
C ASP A 410 17.54 61.69 45.69
N ARG A 411 18.82 61.96 45.38
CA ARG A 411 19.45 61.35 44.20
C ARG A 411 19.37 59.82 44.34
N GLU A 412 18.63 59.20 43.43
CA GLU A 412 18.85 57.80 43.09
C GLU A 412 20.28 57.74 42.59
N ARG A 413 21.16 56.99 43.26
CA ARG A 413 22.47 56.71 42.70
C ARG A 413 22.25 55.80 41.50
N SER A 414 21.96 56.40 40.36
CA SER A 414 22.07 55.78 39.05
C SER A 414 23.47 55.17 38.95
N ALA A 415 23.49 53.92 38.48
CA ALA A 415 24.54 52.92 38.62
C ALA A 415 25.88 53.23 37.91
N ALA A 416 26.31 54.49 37.81
CA ALA A 416 27.51 54.89 37.08
C ALA A 416 28.71 55.33 37.94
N THR A 417 28.66 55.34 39.29
CA THR A 417 29.86 55.72 40.10
C THR A 417 29.96 55.14 41.52
N LEU A 418 29.39 53.96 41.80
CA LEU A 418 29.75 53.07 42.92
C LEU A 418 29.29 51.67 42.49
N GLU A 419 30.15 50.75 42.04
CA GLU A 419 31.07 50.00 42.91
C GLU A 419 30.63 49.97 44.38
N THR A 420 30.07 48.83 44.79
CA THR A 420 29.80 48.42 46.20
C THR A 420 28.99 49.44 47.00
N SER A 421 27.70 49.28 47.27
CA SER A 421 27.15 48.21 48.10
C SER A 421 25.68 48.57 48.39
N SER A 422 24.74 47.72 48.00
CA SER A 422 23.37 47.68 48.55
C SER A 422 22.60 46.49 47.96
N SER A 423 22.88 45.29 48.46
CA SER A 423 21.91 44.18 48.59
C SER A 423 22.55 42.86 49.02
N VAL A 424 23.40 42.86 50.06
CA VAL A 424 23.60 41.61 50.83
C VAL A 424 22.50 41.56 51.88
N GLY A 425 21.37 41.00 51.48
CA GLY A 425 20.22 40.87 52.35
C GLY A 425 18.96 40.32 51.71
N ILE A 426 19.02 39.62 50.56
CA ILE A 426 17.86 38.89 50.02
C ILE A 426 18.34 37.53 49.46
N THR A 427 18.24 36.51 50.32
CA THR A 427 17.95 35.09 50.02
C THR A 427 18.75 34.36 48.93
N ALA A 428 19.54 33.38 49.38
CA ALA A 428 19.96 32.18 48.63
C ALA A 428 18.77 31.25 48.21
N LYS A 429 17.58 31.81 47.95
CA LYS A 429 16.36 31.07 47.61
C LYS A 429 15.74 31.43 46.25
N SER A 430 16.28 32.43 45.54
CA SER A 430 15.74 32.84 44.22
C SER A 430 16.51 32.31 43.01
N VAL A 431 17.67 31.67 43.20
CA VAL A 431 18.46 31.04 42.11
C VAL A 431 17.88 29.68 41.67
N ALA A 432 16.94 29.10 42.43
CA ALA A 432 16.25 27.85 42.06
C ALA A 432 15.00 28.07 41.16
N THR A 433 14.44 29.29 41.11
CA THR A 433 13.12 29.52 40.50
C THR A 433 13.19 30.08 39.07
N LEU A 434 14.38 30.45 38.58
CA LEU A 434 14.59 30.91 37.19
C LEU A 434 15.18 29.84 36.27
N ARG A 435 15.69 28.73 36.81
CA ARG A 435 16.14 27.56 36.01
C ARG A 435 15.02 26.60 35.60
N THR A 436 13.84 26.70 36.19
CA THR A 436 12.68 25.84 35.90
C THR A 436 11.67 26.46 34.93
N ARG A 437 11.84 27.72 34.52
CA ARG A 437 10.96 28.37 33.52
C ARG A 437 11.51 28.39 32.09
N SER A 438 12.79 28.08 31.87
CA SER A 438 13.36 27.93 30.51
C SER A 438 13.34 26.49 29.98
N SER A 439 13.06 25.49 30.83
CA SER A 439 12.94 24.07 30.44
C SER A 439 11.48 23.57 30.32
N GLY A 440 10.48 24.41 30.60
CA GLY A 440 9.07 24.01 30.67
C GLY A 440 8.20 24.32 29.44
N SER A 441 8.73 24.96 28.38
CA SER A 441 7.92 25.32 27.20
C SER A 441 8.20 24.48 25.93
N ALA A 442 9.04 23.44 26.03
CA ALA A 442 9.42 22.59 24.89
C ALA A 442 8.81 21.16 24.92
N SER A 443 7.80 20.90 25.75
CA SER A 443 7.14 19.56 25.81
C SER A 443 5.61 19.66 25.87
N LYS A 444 5.02 20.40 24.91
CA LYS A 444 3.58 20.32 24.63
C LYS A 444 3.28 20.75 23.20
N ARG A 445 3.70 19.92 22.24
CA ARG A 445 3.18 19.80 20.85
C ARG A 445 3.93 18.66 20.16
N ALA A 446 3.60 17.44 20.57
CA ALA A 446 3.87 16.19 19.86
C ALA A 446 2.93 15.14 20.45
N ASN A 447 1.66 15.24 20.06
CA ASN A 447 0.75 14.12 19.85
C ASN A 447 -0.37 14.63 18.94
#